data_AF-A0A947PZY2-F1
#
_entry.id   AF-A0A947PZY2-F1
#
_cell.length_a   1.000
_cell.length_b   1.000
_cell.length_c   1.000
_cell.angle_alpha   90.00
_cell.angle_beta   90.00
_cell.angle_gamma   90.00
#
_symmetry.space_group_name_H-M   'P 1'
#
loop_
_entity.id
_entity.type
_entity.pdbx_description
1 polymer ?
#
loop_
_entity_poly.entity_id
_entity_poly.type
_entity_poly.pdbx_seq_one_letter_code
_entity_poly.pdbx_strand_id
1 'polypeptide(L)'
;MTNTNNTDRNKERNVSNVGDNQKTSAPQLNAKIKATWSKLGDSDIKLYNEDRSQFFSKLKEKQNVSREDGERLIKEMEKSSSGAKSAAE
;
A
#
# COMPACT_ATOMS: atom_id res chain seq x y z
N MET A 1 -45.97 9.76 -31.67
CA MET A 1 -45.98 9.91 -30.21
C MET A 1 -44.64 9.36 -29.71
N THR A 2 -43.73 10.25 -29.32
CA THR A 2 -42.36 9.92 -28.93
C THR A 2 -42.32 9.53 -27.46
N ASN A 3 -41.77 8.34 -27.18
CA ASN A 3 -41.74 7.74 -25.85
C ASN A 3 -40.58 8.31 -25.02
N THR A 4 -40.91 8.81 -23.84
CA THR A 4 -40.03 9.42 -22.83
C THR A 4 -39.28 8.35 -22.01
N ASN A 5 -38.19 8.79 -21.38
CA ASN A 5 -37.40 8.23 -20.27
C ASN A 5 -36.15 7.41 -20.63
N ASN A 6 -34.98 7.97 -20.28
CA ASN A 6 -34.28 7.53 -19.06
C ASN A 6 -33.23 8.57 -18.63
N THR A 7 -33.51 9.20 -17.49
CA THR A 7 -32.51 9.77 -16.59
C THR A 7 -31.87 8.60 -15.84
N ASP A 8 -30.55 8.42 -15.89
CA ASP A 8 -29.84 7.99 -14.68
C ASP A 8 -28.40 8.49 -14.66
N ARG A 9 -28.08 9.14 -13.54
CA ARG A 9 -26.79 9.71 -13.21
C ARG A 9 -25.97 8.63 -12.52
N ASN A 10 -25.22 7.79 -13.24
CA ASN A 10 -24.21 6.99 -12.54
C ASN A 10 -22.88 7.75 -12.40
N LYS A 11 -22.89 8.69 -11.44
CA LYS A 11 -21.69 9.26 -10.81
C LYS A 11 -21.36 8.38 -9.61
N GLU A 12 -20.84 7.18 -9.87
CA GLU A 12 -20.15 6.41 -8.84
C GLU A 12 -18.68 6.29 -9.22
N ARG A 13 -17.91 7.26 -8.71
CA ARG A 13 -16.49 7.06 -8.46
C ARG A 13 -16.37 5.94 -7.43
N ASN A 14 -16.41 4.70 -7.90
CA ASN A 14 -16.06 3.54 -7.11
C ASN A 14 -14.54 3.55 -6.90
N VAL A 15 -14.09 4.32 -5.92
CA VAL A 15 -12.71 4.30 -5.38
C VAL A 15 -12.64 3.40 -4.15
N SER A 16 -13.50 2.38 -4.09
CA SER A 16 -13.57 1.42 -3.00
C SER A 16 -13.14 0.05 -3.50
N ASN A 17 -11.87 -0.07 -3.88
CA ASN A 17 -11.21 -1.35 -4.10
C ASN A 17 -9.76 -1.12 -3.66
N VAL A 18 -9.34 -1.49 -2.45
CA VAL A 18 -9.11 -2.88 -2.07
C VAL A 18 -9.28 -3.03 -0.55
N GLY A 19 -10.35 -3.69 -0.14
CA GLY A 19 -10.46 -4.39 1.14
C GLY A 19 -10.75 -5.86 0.85
N ASP A 20 -10.04 -6.74 1.54
CA ASP A 20 -10.26 -8.20 1.64
C ASP A 20 -9.85 -9.09 0.46
N ASN A 21 -8.69 -9.76 0.59
CA ASN A 21 -8.68 -11.23 0.73
C ASN A 21 -7.31 -11.73 1.25
N GLN A 22 -7.34 -12.58 2.27
CA GLN A 22 -6.17 -13.14 2.92
C GLN A 22 -5.45 -14.18 2.04
N LYS A 23 -4.22 -13.89 1.61
CA LYS A 23 -3.08 -14.83 1.55
C LYS A 23 -1.82 -14.04 1.19
N THR A 24 -0.75 -14.21 1.98
CA THR A 24 0.58 -13.56 1.89
C THR A 24 0.66 -12.17 2.53
N SER A 25 1.48 -12.03 3.58
CA SER A 25 1.69 -10.77 4.32
C SER A 25 2.48 -9.72 3.53
N ALA A 26 3.25 -10.16 2.53
CA ALA A 26 4.08 -9.31 1.68
C ALA A 26 3.28 -8.31 0.80
N PRO A 27 2.22 -8.69 0.05
CA PRO A 27 1.46 -7.73 -0.75
C PRO A 27 0.71 -6.67 0.07
N GLN A 28 0.26 -6.98 1.29
CA GLN A 28 -0.34 -5.98 2.17
C GLN A 28 0.68 -4.95 2.65
N LEU A 29 1.87 -5.40 3.06
CA LEU A 29 2.95 -4.51 3.43
C LEU A 29 3.37 -3.63 2.23
N ASN A 30 3.52 -4.22 1.05
CA ASN A 30 3.87 -3.50 -0.16
C ASN A 30 2.82 -2.42 -0.51
N ALA A 31 1.53 -2.74 -0.37
CA ALA A 31 0.45 -1.77 -0.58
C ALA A 31 0.51 -0.61 0.43
N LYS A 32 0.80 -0.88 1.71
CA LYS A 32 1.00 0.16 2.74
C LYS A 32 2.22 1.04 2.43
N ILE A 33 3.35 0.41 2.08
CA ILE A 33 4.58 1.12 1.66
C ILE A 33 4.28 2.04 0.47
N LYS A 34 3.49 1.57 -0.53
CA LYS A 34 3.04 2.39 -1.67
C LYS A 34 2.17 3.56 -1.23
N ALA A 35 1.26 3.33 -0.29
CA ALA A 35 0.36 4.35 0.23
C ALA A 35 1.13 5.42 1.01
N THR A 36 2.10 5.02 1.86
CA THR A 36 2.98 5.93 2.60
C THR A 36 3.93 6.69 1.68
N TRP A 37 4.45 6.02 0.65
CA TRP A 37 5.44 6.58 -0.26
C TRP A 37 4.96 6.51 -1.71
N SER A 38 4.03 7.39 -2.08
CA SER A 38 3.42 7.39 -3.43
C SER A 38 4.39 7.65 -4.58
N LYS A 39 5.61 8.13 -4.30
CA LYS A 39 6.68 8.27 -5.31
C LYS A 39 7.42 6.95 -5.60
N LEU A 40 7.28 5.93 -4.75
CA LEU A 40 7.81 4.59 -5.01
C LEU A 40 6.86 3.85 -5.96
N GLY A 41 7.42 3.29 -7.03
CA GLY A 41 6.68 2.41 -7.91
C GLY A 41 6.57 1.00 -7.33
N ASP A 42 5.70 0.18 -7.93
CA ASP A 42 5.57 -1.25 -7.57
C ASP A 42 6.91 -2.00 -7.69
N SER A 43 7.70 -1.68 -8.72
CA SER A 43 9.05 -2.23 -8.91
C SER A 43 10.00 -1.83 -7.79
N ASP A 44 9.96 -0.57 -7.35
CA ASP A 44 10.78 -0.09 -6.23
C ASP A 44 10.40 -0.86 -4.96
N ILE A 45 9.11 -1.05 -4.69
CA ILE A 45 8.60 -1.72 -3.49
C ILE A 45 8.89 -3.22 -3.49
N LYS A 46 8.89 -3.88 -4.65
CA LYS A 46 9.30 -5.28 -4.77
C LYS A 46 10.74 -5.50 -4.31
N LEU A 47 11.63 -4.52 -4.53
CA LEU A 47 12.99 -4.56 -4.01
C LEU A 47 13.00 -4.72 -2.49
N TYR A 48 12.00 -4.30 -1.73
CA TYR A 48 12.00 -4.55 -0.28
C TYR A 48 12.03 -6.06 0.07
N ASN A 49 11.41 -6.91 -0.75
CA ASN A 49 11.39 -8.36 -0.55
C ASN A 49 12.58 -9.06 -1.22
N GLU A 50 13.11 -8.50 -2.31
CA GLU A 50 14.21 -9.09 -3.09
C GLU A 50 15.59 -8.56 -2.66
N ASP A 51 15.74 -7.25 -2.53
CA ASP A 51 16.96 -6.56 -2.13
C ASP A 51 16.67 -5.26 -1.33
N ARG A 52 16.63 -5.40 0.01
CA ARG A 52 16.35 -4.27 0.91
C ARG A 52 17.34 -3.12 0.75
N SER A 53 18.59 -3.39 0.37
CA SER A 53 19.62 -2.35 0.21
C SER A 53 19.29 -1.42 -0.96
N GLN A 54 18.88 -1.99 -2.10
CA GLN A 54 18.40 -1.26 -3.27
C GLN A 54 17.10 -0.51 -2.96
N PHE A 55 16.17 -1.13 -2.22
CA PHE A 55 14.96 -0.45 -1.76
C PHE A 55 15.28 0.82 -0.97
N PHE A 56 16.16 0.75 0.04
CA PHE A 56 16.51 1.94 0.85
C PHE A 56 17.30 2.98 0.05
N SER A 57 18.08 2.56 -0.93
CA SER A 57 18.77 3.48 -1.85
C SER A 57 17.75 4.27 -2.69
N LYS A 58 16.73 3.59 -3.24
CA LYS A 58 15.63 4.23 -3.98
C LYS A 58 14.73 5.06 -3.09
N LEU A 59 14.47 4.62 -1.86
CA LEU A 59 13.73 5.36 -0.86
C LEU A 59 14.40 6.70 -0.53
N LYS A 60 15.71 6.69 -0.32
CA LYS A 60 16.50 7.91 -0.11
C LYS A 60 16.49 8.81 -1.34
N GLU A 61 16.64 8.26 -2.54
CA GLU A 61 16.65 9.02 -3.80
C GLU A 61 15.31 9.70 -4.08
N LYS A 62 14.18 8.99 -3.91
CA LYS A 62 12.84 9.48 -4.30
C LYS A 62 12.11 10.22 -3.19
N GLN A 63 12.29 9.78 -1.96
CA GLN A 63 11.58 10.32 -0.78
C GLN A 63 12.47 11.14 0.14
N ASN A 64 13.79 11.17 -0.08
CA ASN A 64 14.75 11.82 0.82
C ASN A 64 14.71 11.26 2.26
N VAL A 65 14.28 10.00 2.40
CA VAL A 65 14.19 9.32 3.70
C VAL A 65 15.48 8.54 3.93
N SER A 66 16.09 8.75 5.10
CA SER A 66 17.25 7.97 5.54
C SER A 66 16.88 6.51 5.78
N ARG A 67 17.86 5.63 5.64
CA ARG A 67 17.68 4.18 5.85
C ARG A 67 17.05 3.87 7.21
N GLU A 68 17.53 4.52 8.28
CA GLU A 68 17.02 4.32 9.64
C GLU A 68 15.53 4.68 9.79
N ASP A 69 15.12 5.84 9.27
CA ASP A 69 13.71 6.27 9.24
C ASP A 69 12.85 5.32 8.40
N GLY A 70 13.35 4.91 7.23
CA GLY A 70 12.68 3.96 6.36
C GLY A 70 12.48 2.60 7.02
N GLU A 71 13.52 2.08 7.68
CA GLU A 71 13.44 0.82 8.43
C GLU A 71 12.44 0.91 9.59
N ARG A 72 12.44 2.03 10.32
CA ARG A 72 11.48 2.26 11.40
C ARG A 72 10.04 2.29 10.90
N LEU A 73 9.77 3.04 9.83
CA LEU A 73 8.44 3.15 9.21
C LEU A 73 7.95 1.79 8.70
N ILE A 74 8.80 1.03 8.00
CA ILE A 74 8.41 -0.31 7.53
C ILE A 74 8.15 -1.25 8.69
N LYS A 75 8.98 -1.21 9.73
CA LYS A 75 8.80 -2.05 10.91
C LYS A 75 7.49 -1.72 11.65
N GLU A 76 7.10 -0.45 11.71
CA GLU A 76 5.77 -0.06 12.19
C GLU A 76 4.66 -0.56 11.27
N MET A 77 4.82 -0.45 9.95
CA MET A 77 3.85 -0.96 8.97
C MET A 77 3.67 -2.48 9.06
N GLU A 78 4.76 -3.23 9.27
CA GLU A 78 4.75 -4.67 9.52
C GLU A 78 4.03 -4.99 10.83
N LYS A 79 4.33 -4.26 11.90
CA LYS A 79 3.70 -4.44 13.21
C LYS A 79 2.21 -4.15 13.17
N SER A 80 1.79 -3.11 12.45
CA SER A 80 0.38 -2.80 12.17
C SER A 80 -0.26 -3.73 11.15
N SER A 81 0.49 -4.59 10.45
CA SER A 81 -0.04 -5.61 9.54
C SER A 81 -0.23 -6.97 10.23
N SER A 82 0.57 -7.27 11.26
CA SER A 82 0.41 -8.45 12.13
C SER A 82 -0.61 -8.24 13.26
N GLY A 83 -1.39 -7.16 13.21
CA GLY A 83 -2.42 -6.82 14.19
C GLY A 83 -3.71 -7.64 14.05
N ALA A 84 -3.60 -8.96 14.10
CA ALA A 84 -4.66 -9.84 14.55
C ALA A 84 -4.01 -11.08 15.21
N LYS A 85 -4.04 -11.11 16.55
CA LYS A 85 -3.43 -12.09 17.49
C LYS A 85 -1.98 -11.74 17.87
N SER A 86 -1.60 -11.36 19.09
CA SER A 86 -2.26 -11.50 20.39
C SER A 86 -1.81 -10.37 21.32
N ALA A 87 -2.76 -9.54 21.74
CA ALA A 87 -2.76 -8.97 23.09
C ALA A 87 -3.65 -9.90 23.93
N ALA A 88 -3.03 -10.85 24.63
CA ALA A 88 -3.52 -11.75 25.67
C ALA A 88 -2.36 -12.75 25.83
N GLU A 89 -1.60 -12.79 26.91
CA GLU A 89 -1.95 -12.67 28.33
C GLU A 89 -0.72 -12.23 29.13
#